data_AF-A0A1F7M4V3-F1
#
_entry.id   AF-A0A1F7M4V3-F1
#
_cell.length_a   1.000
_cell.length_b   1.000
_cell.length_c   1.000
_cell.angle_alpha   90.00
_cell.angle_beta   90.00
_cell.angle_gamma   90.00
#
_symmetry.space_group_name_H-M   'P 1'
#
loop_
_entity.id
_entity.type
_entity.pdbx_description
1 polymer ?
#
loop_
_entity_poly.entity_id
_entity_poly.type
_entity_poly.pdbx_seq_one_letter_code
_entity_poly.pdbx_strand_id
1 'polypeptide(L)'
;MARNVLATRETEKSPAVPWPYKKLDLERVAERAYGGYYQGACCYGAFEGIVGQLREDVGYPYTLMPSEIMVFGEGGVAGISSLCGALIGASSAIFLAAGGLEGKKRGEAFGLIRELFTWYEQEALPNYRPKNPKFEIKTSVANSPLCHASVTRWCKATGFKSFSRERAERCGWLAAAVAKHAAELLNSRLDGAFKPAHVLSSEVQTCRSCHDKGGTLENSRGLMDCGGCHFSSAKVKHP
;
A
#
# COMPACT_ATOMS: atom_id res chain seq x y z
N MET A 1 38.45 -24.83 -36.83
CA MET A 1 37.10 -24.29 -37.05
C MET A 1 36.36 -24.25 -35.72
N ALA A 2 36.39 -23.11 -35.01
CA ALA A 2 35.65 -22.93 -33.77
C ALA A 2 34.23 -22.46 -34.10
N ARG A 3 33.23 -23.32 -33.90
CA ARG A 3 31.81 -22.94 -33.99
C ARG A 3 31.44 -22.15 -32.75
N ASN A 4 31.32 -20.84 -32.91
CA ASN A 4 30.80 -19.93 -31.92
C ASN A 4 29.27 -20.14 -31.85
N VAL A 5 28.80 -20.95 -30.89
CA VAL A 5 27.36 -21.08 -30.61
C VAL A 5 26.97 -19.95 -29.68
N LEU A 6 26.74 -18.77 -30.25
CA LEU A 6 25.93 -17.76 -29.58
C LEU A 6 24.48 -18.22 -29.66
N ALA A 7 24.06 -18.99 -28.66
CA ALA A 7 22.64 -19.20 -28.39
C ALA A 7 22.05 -17.81 -28.09
N THR A 8 21.36 -17.24 -29.07
CA THR A 8 20.50 -16.08 -28.87
C THR A 8 19.42 -16.50 -27.87
N ARG A 9 19.61 -16.15 -26.58
CA ARG A 9 18.50 -16.13 -25.63
C ARG A 9 17.44 -15.23 -26.24
N GLU A 10 16.30 -15.79 -26.61
CA GLU A 10 15.11 -14.98 -26.89
C GLU A 10 14.94 -14.04 -25.69
N THR A 11 14.90 -12.74 -25.96
CA THR A 11 14.59 -11.74 -24.95
C THR A 11 13.12 -11.96 -24.57
N GLU A 12 12.87 -12.73 -23.51
CA GLU A 12 11.55 -12.90 -22.94
C GLU A 12 10.97 -11.52 -22.62
N LYS A 13 10.04 -11.06 -23.45
CA LYS A 13 9.33 -9.80 -23.23
C LYS A 13 8.54 -9.91 -21.93
N SER A 14 8.59 -8.85 -21.12
CA SER A 14 7.76 -8.79 -19.91
C SER A 14 6.28 -8.94 -20.29
N PRO A 15 5.54 -9.89 -19.68
CA PRO A 15 4.15 -10.13 -20.04
C PRO A 15 3.26 -9.02 -19.49
N ALA A 16 2.15 -8.76 -20.18
CA ALA A 16 1.13 -7.84 -19.68
C ALA A 16 0.52 -8.37 -18.36
N VAL A 17 0.18 -7.45 -17.46
CA VAL A 17 -0.57 -7.77 -16.23
C VAL A 17 -2.06 -8.10 -16.58
N PRO A 18 -2.75 -8.92 -15.77
CA PRO A 18 -2.32 -9.48 -14.49
C PRO A 18 -1.41 -10.70 -14.66
N TRP A 19 -0.42 -10.81 -13.78
CA TRP A 19 0.45 -11.97 -13.68
C TRP A 19 -0.21 -13.11 -12.89
N PRO A 20 0.20 -14.38 -13.09
CA PRO A 20 -0.41 -15.52 -12.42
C PRO A 20 -0.33 -15.39 -10.90
N TYR A 21 -1.46 -15.44 -10.22
CA TYR A 21 -1.50 -15.30 -8.76
C TYR A 21 -1.71 -16.66 -8.09
N LYS A 22 -0.91 -16.92 -7.04
CA LYS A 22 -1.12 -18.05 -6.12
C LYS A 22 -1.49 -17.50 -4.75
N LYS A 23 -2.43 -18.17 -4.08
CA LYS A 23 -2.87 -17.80 -2.73
C LYS A 23 -1.66 -17.65 -1.80
N LEU A 24 -1.56 -16.49 -1.15
CA LEU A 24 -0.43 -16.12 -0.30
C LEU A 24 -0.62 -16.55 1.14
N ASP A 25 0.49 -16.86 1.81
CA ASP A 25 0.53 -17.06 3.25
C ASP A 25 0.68 -15.69 3.92
N LEU A 26 -0.36 -15.28 4.64
CA LEU A 26 -0.46 -13.95 5.20
C LEU A 26 0.62 -13.64 6.24
N GLU A 27 1.02 -14.65 7.03
CA GLU A 27 2.07 -14.49 8.04
C GLU A 27 3.45 -14.44 7.38
N ARG A 28 3.70 -15.24 6.34
CA ARG A 28 4.93 -15.18 5.56
C ARG A 28 5.09 -13.83 4.86
N VAL A 29 4.01 -13.29 4.29
CA VAL A 29 3.99 -11.93 3.70
C VAL A 29 4.33 -10.88 4.75
N ALA A 30 3.67 -10.93 5.92
CA ALA A 30 3.85 -9.93 6.97
C ALA A 30 5.28 -9.93 7.53
N GLU A 31 5.82 -11.11 7.87
CA GLU A 31 7.18 -11.25 8.38
C GLU A 31 8.23 -10.85 7.35
N ARG A 32 8.04 -11.23 6.07
CA ARG A 32 8.92 -10.79 4.99
C ARG A 32 8.88 -9.27 4.84
N ALA A 33 7.71 -8.66 4.90
CA ALA A 33 7.58 -7.21 4.78
C ALA A 33 8.21 -6.45 5.95
N TYR A 34 8.08 -6.96 7.18
CA TYR A 34 8.77 -6.43 8.35
C TYR A 34 10.31 -6.51 8.19
N GLY A 35 10.83 -7.66 7.74
CA GLY A 35 12.25 -7.81 7.44
C GLY A 35 12.71 -6.89 6.30
N GLY A 36 11.92 -6.79 5.23
CA GLY A 36 12.20 -5.94 4.08
C GLY A 36 12.21 -4.45 4.40
N TYR A 37 11.42 -3.99 5.39
CA TYR A 37 11.52 -2.62 5.88
C TYR A 37 12.95 -2.26 6.31
N TYR A 38 13.66 -3.19 6.94
CA TYR A 38 15.04 -2.97 7.38
C TYR A 38 16.08 -3.07 6.26
N GLN A 39 15.67 -3.49 5.05
CA GLN A 39 16.52 -3.54 3.87
C GLN A 39 16.31 -2.31 2.96
N GLY A 40 15.07 -1.86 2.79
CA GLY A 40 14.73 -0.80 1.83
C GLY A 40 13.56 0.11 2.22
N ALA A 41 13.27 0.21 3.53
CA ALA A 41 12.15 0.98 4.08
C ALA A 41 10.76 0.47 3.65
N CYS A 42 9.72 1.25 3.96
CA CYS A 42 8.33 0.76 3.99
C CYS A 42 7.77 0.38 2.61
N CYS A 43 8.17 1.07 1.53
CA CYS A 43 7.74 0.75 0.18
C CYS A 43 8.36 -0.55 -0.33
N TYR A 44 9.68 -0.72 -0.16
CA TYR A 44 10.37 -1.99 -0.42
C TYR A 44 9.75 -3.12 0.39
N GLY A 45 9.62 -2.94 1.71
CA GLY A 45 9.12 -4.00 2.60
C GLY A 45 7.73 -4.48 2.18
N ALA A 46 6.79 -3.55 1.97
CA ALA A 46 5.44 -3.95 1.59
C ALA A 46 5.37 -4.63 0.21
N PHE A 47 6.15 -4.17 -0.77
CA PHE A 47 6.24 -4.81 -2.08
C PHE A 47 6.90 -6.19 -2.01
N GLU A 48 8.07 -6.29 -1.36
CA GLU A 48 8.83 -7.53 -1.22
C GLU A 48 8.06 -8.58 -0.42
N GLY A 49 7.27 -8.18 0.59
CA GLY A 49 6.39 -9.10 1.32
C GLY A 49 5.50 -9.93 0.39
N ILE A 50 4.87 -9.27 -0.59
CA ILE A 50 3.91 -9.89 -1.51
C ILE A 50 4.65 -10.49 -2.72
N VAL A 51 5.43 -9.68 -3.43
CA VAL A 51 6.11 -10.08 -4.67
C VAL A 51 7.21 -11.08 -4.39
N GLY A 52 7.89 -11.01 -3.24
CA GLY A 52 8.90 -11.98 -2.84
C GLY A 52 8.34 -13.38 -2.65
N GLN A 53 7.17 -13.51 -2.02
CA GLN A 53 6.50 -14.80 -1.93
C GLN A 53 6.01 -15.27 -3.30
N LEU A 54 5.41 -14.40 -4.13
CA LEU A 54 4.99 -14.77 -5.49
C LEU A 54 6.18 -15.19 -6.36
N ARG A 55 7.34 -14.56 -6.20
CA ARG A 55 8.59 -14.93 -6.88
C ARG A 55 9.03 -16.35 -6.53
N GLU A 56 8.88 -16.75 -5.27
CA GLU A 56 9.22 -18.11 -4.81
C GLU A 56 8.16 -19.14 -5.20
N ASP A 57 6.88 -18.78 -5.12
CA ASP A 57 5.78 -19.72 -5.26
C ASP A 57 5.26 -19.87 -6.71
N VAL A 58 5.48 -18.84 -7.56
CA VAL A 58 5.07 -18.79 -8.97
C VAL A 58 6.27 -18.71 -9.92
N GLY A 59 7.31 -17.96 -9.57
CA GLY A 59 8.48 -17.74 -10.43
C GLY A 59 8.27 -16.64 -11.46
N TYR A 60 8.58 -16.92 -12.73
CA TYR A 60 8.33 -15.98 -13.82
C TYR A 60 6.82 -15.65 -13.90
N PRO A 61 6.43 -14.37 -14.08
CA PRO A 61 7.25 -13.18 -14.36
C PRO A 61 7.67 -12.36 -13.13
N TYR A 62 7.34 -12.76 -11.90
CA TYR A 62 7.73 -12.00 -10.69
C TYR A 62 9.24 -11.93 -10.48
N THR A 63 10.00 -12.85 -11.09
CA THR A 63 11.46 -12.80 -11.16
C THR A 63 12.02 -11.65 -12.00
N LEU A 64 11.20 -11.01 -12.86
CA LEU A 64 11.61 -9.83 -13.64
C LEU A 64 11.59 -8.53 -12.82
N MET A 65 10.86 -8.49 -11.69
CA MET A 65 10.69 -7.27 -10.90
C MET A 65 11.64 -7.25 -9.71
N PRO A 66 12.73 -6.47 -9.77
CA PRO A 66 13.57 -6.22 -8.61
C PRO A 66 12.80 -5.38 -7.59
N SER A 67 12.82 -5.80 -6.32
CA SER A 67 12.17 -5.05 -5.25
C SER A 67 12.92 -3.76 -4.92
N GLU A 68 14.20 -3.68 -5.27
CA GLU A 68 15.12 -2.55 -5.09
C GLU A 68 14.57 -1.25 -5.69
N ILE A 69 13.81 -1.32 -6.79
CA ILE A 69 13.20 -0.10 -7.35
C ILE A 69 12.33 0.59 -6.31
N MET A 70 11.65 -0.15 -5.44
CA MET A 70 10.71 0.39 -4.45
C MET A 70 11.37 1.17 -3.31
N VAL A 71 12.71 1.18 -3.21
CA VAL A 71 13.44 2.03 -2.24
C VAL A 71 13.10 3.51 -2.45
N PHE A 72 12.76 3.95 -3.67
CA PHE A 72 12.35 5.35 -3.92
C PHE A 72 11.18 5.78 -3.03
N GLY A 73 10.30 4.85 -2.61
CA GLY A 73 9.13 5.15 -1.81
C GLY A 73 9.42 5.43 -0.33
N GLU A 74 10.67 5.33 0.11
CA GLU A 74 11.09 5.68 1.47
C GLU A 74 10.61 7.08 1.85
N GLY A 75 10.07 7.20 3.07
CA GLY A 75 9.64 8.48 3.62
C GLY A 75 8.58 9.18 2.77
N GLY A 76 7.75 8.42 2.02
CA GLY A 76 6.73 8.96 1.14
C GLY A 76 7.30 9.66 -0.07
N VAL A 77 8.06 8.90 -0.86
CA VAL A 77 8.83 9.32 -2.04
C VAL A 77 10.03 10.17 -1.66
N ALA A 78 11.22 9.55 -1.60
CA ALA A 78 12.50 10.19 -1.32
C ALA A 78 12.48 11.18 -0.13
N GLY A 79 11.76 10.83 0.95
CA GLY A 79 11.66 11.66 2.16
C GLY A 79 10.69 12.85 2.09
N ILE A 80 10.00 13.08 0.97
CA ILE A 80 9.04 14.20 0.79
C ILE A 80 7.83 14.09 1.74
N SER A 81 7.61 12.94 2.34
CA SER A 81 6.52 12.66 3.28
C SER A 81 5.13 12.77 2.64
N SER A 82 5.04 12.45 1.35
CA SER A 82 3.80 12.35 0.58
C SER A 82 3.04 11.04 0.90
N LEU A 83 2.54 10.30 -0.08
CA LEU A 83 1.83 9.02 0.12
C LEU A 83 2.69 8.02 0.92
N CYS A 84 2.10 7.29 1.87
CA CYS A 84 2.81 6.28 2.65
C CYS A 84 3.47 5.24 1.74
N GLY A 85 4.79 5.03 1.89
CA GLY A 85 5.54 4.08 1.08
C GLY A 85 4.96 2.66 1.11
N ALA A 86 4.49 2.19 2.26
CA ALA A 86 3.87 0.87 2.35
C ALA A 86 2.65 0.72 1.43
N LEU A 87 1.81 1.77 1.31
CA LEU A 87 0.68 1.79 0.38
C LEU A 87 1.15 1.77 -1.08
N ILE A 88 2.23 2.48 -1.42
CA ILE A 88 2.82 2.47 -2.76
C ILE A 88 3.29 1.05 -3.12
N GLY A 89 4.05 0.42 -2.24
CA GLY A 89 4.60 -0.93 -2.46
C GLY A 89 3.49 -1.98 -2.60
N ALA A 90 2.55 -2.03 -1.66
CA ALA A 90 1.44 -2.97 -1.71
C ALA A 90 0.53 -2.75 -2.93
N SER A 91 0.22 -1.50 -3.29
CA SER A 91 -0.60 -1.19 -4.47
C SER A 91 0.08 -1.61 -5.77
N SER A 92 1.40 -1.45 -5.85
CA SER A 92 2.20 -1.91 -6.99
C SER A 92 2.12 -3.42 -7.14
N ALA A 93 2.25 -4.16 -6.02
CA ALA A 93 2.12 -5.61 -6.01
C ALA A 93 0.70 -6.08 -6.39
N ILE A 94 -0.35 -5.41 -5.88
CA ILE A 94 -1.74 -5.67 -6.27
C ILE A 94 -1.92 -5.48 -7.78
N PHE A 95 -1.39 -4.39 -8.34
CA PHE A 95 -1.56 -4.09 -9.76
C PHE A 95 -0.83 -5.10 -10.66
N LEU A 96 0.31 -5.66 -10.22
CA LEU A 96 0.96 -6.78 -10.92
C LEU A 96 0.06 -8.02 -10.95
N ALA A 97 -0.60 -8.37 -9.85
CA ALA A 97 -1.38 -9.61 -9.73
C ALA A 97 -2.85 -9.51 -10.21
N ALA A 98 -3.42 -8.30 -10.28
CA ALA A 98 -4.84 -8.10 -10.57
C ALA A 98 -5.13 -7.01 -11.61
N GLY A 99 -4.14 -6.20 -11.96
CA GLY A 99 -4.30 -5.01 -12.80
C GLY A 99 -4.35 -5.30 -14.29
N GLY A 100 -4.52 -4.23 -15.06
CA GLY A 100 -4.59 -4.24 -16.52
C GLY A 100 -4.90 -2.84 -17.04
N LEU A 101 -4.56 -2.57 -18.29
CA LEU A 101 -4.94 -1.29 -18.94
C LEU A 101 -6.45 -1.26 -19.26
N GLU A 102 -7.02 -2.41 -19.57
CA GLU A 102 -8.44 -2.60 -19.88
C GLU A 102 -9.35 -2.24 -18.69
N GLY A 103 -10.54 -1.71 -18.98
CA GLY A 103 -11.46 -1.16 -17.98
C GLY A 103 -11.84 -2.12 -16.85
N LYS A 104 -12.12 -3.40 -17.17
CA LYS A 104 -12.53 -4.40 -16.16
C LYS A 104 -11.39 -4.74 -15.20
N LYS A 105 -10.23 -5.17 -15.72
CA LYS A 105 -9.04 -5.52 -14.92
C LYS A 105 -8.53 -4.33 -14.10
N ARG A 106 -8.50 -3.14 -14.71
CA ARG A 106 -8.18 -1.89 -14.01
C ARG A 106 -9.15 -1.62 -12.88
N GLY A 107 -10.45 -1.79 -13.14
CA GLY A 107 -11.52 -1.59 -12.15
C GLY A 107 -11.39 -2.52 -10.95
N GLU A 108 -11.13 -3.81 -11.18
CA GLU A 108 -10.90 -4.80 -10.13
C GLU A 108 -9.70 -4.42 -9.24
N ALA A 109 -8.53 -4.16 -9.83
CA ALA A 109 -7.34 -3.76 -9.06
C ALA A 109 -7.54 -2.43 -8.33
N PHE A 110 -8.21 -1.45 -8.94
CA PHE A 110 -8.55 -0.19 -8.28
C PHE A 110 -9.52 -0.38 -7.12
N GLY A 111 -10.43 -1.36 -7.20
CA GLY A 111 -11.30 -1.74 -6.08
C GLY A 111 -10.49 -2.20 -4.87
N LEU A 112 -9.54 -3.12 -5.07
CA LEU A 112 -8.65 -3.60 -4.00
C LEU A 112 -7.79 -2.47 -3.43
N ILE A 113 -7.21 -1.62 -4.28
CA ILE A 113 -6.35 -0.52 -3.85
C ILE A 113 -7.15 0.53 -3.07
N ARG A 114 -8.38 0.86 -3.49
CA ARG A 114 -9.24 1.79 -2.75
C ARG A 114 -9.61 1.23 -1.39
N GLU A 115 -10.00 -0.04 -1.32
CA GLU A 115 -10.27 -0.72 -0.06
C GLU A 115 -9.07 -0.64 0.89
N LEU A 116 -7.86 -0.96 0.39
CA LEU A 116 -6.62 -0.86 1.17
C LEU A 116 -6.38 0.55 1.71
N PHE A 117 -6.66 1.58 0.92
CA PHE A 117 -6.48 2.98 1.34
C PHE A 117 -7.51 3.39 2.38
N THR A 118 -8.78 3.06 2.17
CA THR A 118 -9.86 3.41 3.11
C THR A 118 -9.68 2.65 4.44
N TRP A 119 -9.31 1.37 4.40
CA TRP A 119 -8.89 0.61 5.58
C TRP A 119 -7.73 1.29 6.33
N TYR A 120 -6.69 1.69 5.60
CA TYR A 120 -5.51 2.34 6.21
C TYR A 120 -5.83 3.65 6.91
N GLU A 121 -6.78 4.43 6.36
CA GLU A 121 -7.23 5.68 6.97
C GLU A 121 -8.01 5.44 8.26
N GLN A 122 -8.83 4.40 8.31
CA GLN A 122 -9.85 4.18 9.35
C GLN A 122 -9.38 3.27 10.49
N GLU A 123 -8.49 2.32 10.22
CA GLU A 123 -8.06 1.34 11.21
C GLU A 123 -6.97 1.84 12.16
N ALA A 124 -6.96 1.25 13.36
CA ALA A 124 -5.92 1.50 14.35
C ALA A 124 -4.65 0.70 13.99
N LEU A 125 -3.73 1.35 13.29
CA LEU A 125 -2.52 0.72 12.75
C LEU A 125 -1.24 1.11 13.51
N PRO A 126 -0.21 0.23 13.53
CA PRO A 126 -0.16 -1.11 12.92
C PRO A 126 -0.88 -2.19 13.74
N ASN A 127 -1.74 -2.99 13.09
CA ASN A 127 -2.51 -4.09 13.73
C ASN A 127 -1.83 -5.48 13.60
N TYR A 128 -0.55 -5.49 13.20
CA TYR A 128 0.28 -6.67 13.14
C TYR A 128 1.47 -6.49 14.07
N ARG A 129 1.72 -7.48 14.94
CA ARG A 129 2.91 -7.55 15.79
C ARG A 129 3.87 -8.59 15.22
N PRO A 130 5.03 -8.19 14.66
CA PRO A 130 6.06 -9.13 14.19
C PRO A 130 6.53 -10.07 15.29
N LYS A 131 7.04 -11.25 14.90
CA LYS A 131 7.56 -12.27 15.83
C LYS A 131 8.71 -11.76 16.69
N ASN A 132 9.63 -11.00 16.10
CA ASN A 132 10.81 -10.46 16.76
C ASN A 132 10.86 -8.92 16.64
N PRO A 133 9.99 -8.21 17.35
CA PRO A 133 9.97 -6.75 17.31
C PRO A 133 11.14 -6.16 18.10
N LYS A 134 11.65 -5.02 17.65
CA LYS A 134 12.69 -4.26 18.38
C LYS A 134 12.10 -3.42 19.50
N PHE A 135 10.85 -2.98 19.35
CA PHE A 135 10.09 -2.23 20.35
C PHE A 135 8.62 -2.63 20.30
N GLU A 136 7.92 -2.48 21.41
CA GLU A 136 6.46 -2.57 21.41
C GLU A 136 5.86 -1.27 20.86
N ILE A 137 5.00 -1.40 19.85
CA ILE A 137 4.41 -0.27 19.15
C ILE A 137 2.92 -0.15 19.49
N LYS A 138 2.52 1.05 19.94
CA LYS A 138 1.11 1.41 20.09
C LYS A 138 0.50 1.75 18.74
N THR A 139 -0.78 1.43 18.57
CA THR A 139 -1.54 1.75 17.37
C THR A 139 -2.08 3.18 17.40
N SER A 140 -2.45 3.70 16.23
CA SER A 140 -3.17 4.97 16.07
C SER A 140 -3.95 4.98 14.76
N VAL A 141 -5.06 5.71 14.69
CA VAL A 141 -5.82 5.93 13.45
C VAL A 141 -5.22 7.09 12.65
N ALA A 142 -4.83 6.84 11.40
CA ALA A 142 -4.13 7.83 10.59
C ALA A 142 -5.06 8.91 10.01
N ASN A 143 -6.30 8.56 9.65
CA ASN A 143 -7.25 9.41 8.89
C ASN A 143 -6.59 10.14 7.70
N SER A 144 -5.59 9.51 7.07
CA SER A 144 -4.92 10.01 5.88
C SER A 144 -3.96 8.94 5.37
N PRO A 145 -3.87 8.71 4.05
CA PRO A 145 -2.84 7.84 3.47
C PRO A 145 -1.48 8.55 3.41
N LEU A 146 -1.42 9.86 3.71
CA LEU A 146 -0.19 10.65 3.65
C LEU A 146 0.72 10.29 4.83
N CYS A 147 1.97 10.00 4.51
CA CYS A 147 3.06 9.67 5.43
C CYS A 147 3.23 10.77 6.49
N HIS A 148 3.27 12.04 6.08
CA HIS A 148 3.39 13.18 6.99
C HIS A 148 2.29 13.18 8.07
N ALA A 149 1.02 13.08 7.66
CA ALA A 149 -0.12 13.10 8.57
C ALA A 149 -0.15 11.86 9.47
N SER A 150 0.07 10.67 8.88
CA SER A 150 0.10 9.40 9.61
C SER A 150 1.18 9.38 10.70
N VAL A 151 2.41 9.76 10.37
CA VAL A 151 3.51 9.81 11.35
C VAL A 151 3.26 10.87 12.42
N THR A 152 2.79 12.06 12.04
CA THR A 152 2.55 13.16 12.98
C THR A 152 1.47 12.79 14.00
N ARG A 153 0.36 12.19 13.56
CA ARG A 153 -0.72 11.75 14.45
C ARG A 153 -0.26 10.65 15.40
N TRP A 154 0.50 9.68 14.91
CA TRP A 154 1.08 8.65 15.76
C TRP A 154 2.04 9.23 16.80
N CYS A 155 2.92 10.15 16.40
CA CYS A 155 3.83 10.85 17.33
C CYS A 155 3.04 11.61 18.40
N LYS A 156 1.96 12.32 18.02
CA LYS A 156 1.08 13.03 18.96
C LYS A 156 0.39 12.08 19.94
N ALA A 157 -0.09 10.93 19.48
CA ALA A 157 -0.78 9.95 20.31
C ALA A 157 0.14 9.22 21.30
N THR A 158 1.42 9.08 20.95
CA THR A 158 2.37 8.27 21.73
C THR A 158 3.40 9.07 22.51
N GLY A 159 3.65 10.33 22.12
CA GLY A 159 4.73 11.16 22.65
C GLY A 159 6.10 10.88 22.04
N PHE A 160 6.25 9.89 21.16
CA PHE A 160 7.50 9.61 20.48
C PHE A 160 7.83 10.66 19.42
N LYS A 161 9.13 10.88 19.20
CA LYS A 161 9.62 11.84 18.19
C LYS A 161 9.58 11.21 16.79
N SER A 162 9.39 12.04 15.76
CA SER A 162 9.33 11.58 14.35
C SER A 162 10.63 10.97 13.85
N PHE A 163 11.78 11.24 14.46
CA PHE A 163 13.07 10.61 14.12
C PHE A 163 13.51 9.54 15.14
N SER A 164 12.60 9.10 16.01
CA SER A 164 12.88 8.06 17.01
C SER A 164 13.00 6.66 16.38
N ARG A 165 13.66 5.74 17.09
CA ARG A 165 13.78 4.34 16.69
C ARG A 165 12.43 3.62 16.76
N GLU A 166 11.58 4.06 17.67
CA GLU A 166 10.22 3.58 17.88
C GLU A 166 9.32 3.97 16.69
N ARG A 167 9.48 5.17 16.13
CA ARG A 167 8.79 5.53 14.87
C ARG A 167 9.26 4.65 13.73
N ALA A 168 10.57 4.40 13.61
CA ALA A 168 11.10 3.52 12.57
C ALA A 168 10.54 2.09 12.70
N GLU A 169 10.55 1.52 13.91
CA GLU A 169 9.93 0.23 14.21
C GLU A 169 8.43 0.23 13.87
N ARG A 170 7.70 1.29 14.23
CA ARG A 170 6.28 1.45 13.85
C ARG A 170 6.09 1.43 12.34
N CYS A 171 6.97 2.08 11.56
CA CYS A 171 6.93 2.01 10.10
C CYS A 171 7.23 0.61 9.56
N GLY A 172 8.06 -0.18 10.24
CA GLY A 172 8.28 -1.60 9.92
C GLY A 172 7.04 -2.45 10.17
N TRP A 173 6.42 -2.32 11.34
CA TRP A 173 5.15 -3.00 11.64
C TRP A 173 4.04 -2.59 10.67
N LEU A 174 4.03 -1.31 10.28
CA LEU A 174 3.04 -0.78 9.32
C LEU A 174 3.24 -1.35 7.92
N ALA A 175 4.49 -1.51 7.46
CA ALA A 175 4.78 -2.18 6.20
C ALA A 175 4.27 -3.62 6.20
N ALA A 176 4.47 -4.34 7.31
CA ALA A 176 3.97 -5.70 7.51
C ALA A 176 2.43 -5.77 7.52
N ALA A 177 1.77 -4.92 8.29
CA ALA A 177 0.30 -4.85 8.35
C ALA A 177 -0.32 -4.54 6.98
N VAL A 178 0.23 -3.56 6.26
CA VAL A 178 -0.25 -3.17 4.93
C VAL A 178 -0.03 -4.28 3.91
N ALA A 179 1.13 -4.95 3.91
CA ALA A 179 1.40 -6.07 3.02
C ALA A 179 0.46 -7.25 3.29
N LYS A 180 0.26 -7.59 4.57
CA LYS A 180 -0.66 -8.63 5.01
C LYS A 180 -2.07 -8.36 4.53
N HIS A 181 -2.58 -7.15 4.77
CA HIS A 181 -3.93 -6.80 4.37
C HIS A 181 -4.10 -6.78 2.84
N ALA A 182 -3.11 -6.27 2.09
CA ALA A 182 -3.12 -6.35 0.64
C ALA A 182 -3.13 -7.81 0.12
N ALA A 183 -2.40 -8.72 0.77
CA ALA A 183 -2.45 -10.16 0.46
C ALA A 183 -3.80 -10.80 0.83
N GLU A 184 -4.44 -10.38 1.93
CA GLU A 184 -5.81 -10.78 2.27
C GLU A 184 -6.80 -10.38 1.18
N LEU A 185 -6.70 -9.14 0.68
CA LEU A 185 -7.54 -8.64 -0.41
C LEU A 185 -7.32 -9.43 -1.72
N LEU A 186 -6.07 -9.73 -2.06
CA LEU A 186 -5.75 -10.55 -3.24
C LEU A 186 -6.23 -11.99 -3.10
N ASN A 187 -6.10 -12.60 -1.92
CA ASN A 187 -6.63 -13.93 -1.63
C ASN A 187 -8.16 -13.96 -1.74
N SER A 188 -8.82 -12.96 -1.16
CA SER A 188 -10.29 -12.82 -1.23
C SER A 188 -10.77 -12.61 -2.68
N ARG A 189 -10.01 -11.86 -3.49
CA ARG A 189 -10.27 -11.74 -4.93
C ARG A 189 -10.17 -13.09 -5.63
N LEU A 190 -9.10 -13.85 -5.38
CA LEU A 190 -8.89 -15.17 -5.98
C LEU A 190 -10.04 -16.13 -5.65
N ASP A 191 -10.53 -16.09 -4.40
CA ASP A 191 -11.65 -16.90 -3.92
C ASP A 191 -13.02 -16.38 -4.42
N GLY A 192 -13.08 -15.26 -5.15
CA GLY A 192 -14.33 -14.63 -5.59
C GLY A 192 -15.14 -13.98 -4.46
N ALA A 193 -14.54 -13.81 -3.29
CA ALA A 193 -15.17 -13.33 -2.06
C ALA A 193 -14.96 -11.82 -1.81
N PHE A 194 -14.12 -11.14 -2.61
CA PHE A 194 -13.80 -9.73 -2.39
C PHE A 194 -15.04 -8.84 -2.50
N LYS A 195 -15.28 -8.08 -1.43
CA LYS A 195 -16.24 -6.97 -1.36
C LYS A 195 -15.58 -5.84 -0.57
N PRO A 196 -15.67 -4.58 -1.02
CA PRO A 196 -15.23 -3.45 -0.22
C PRO A 196 -15.96 -3.46 1.13
N ALA A 197 -15.22 -3.40 2.23
CA ALA A 197 -15.77 -3.40 3.58
C ALA A 197 -15.82 -1.99 4.16
N HIS A 198 -14.90 -1.12 3.74
CA HIS A 198 -14.80 0.25 4.25
C HIS A 198 -15.48 1.22 3.28
N VAL A 199 -16.33 2.09 3.83
CA VAL A 199 -17.01 3.16 3.07
C VAL A 199 -16.38 4.50 3.41
N LEU A 200 -16.47 5.46 2.48
CA LEU A 200 -16.13 6.85 2.77
C LEU A 200 -16.99 7.36 3.93
N SER A 201 -16.45 8.23 4.77
CA SER A 201 -17.22 8.81 5.87
C SER A 201 -18.42 9.61 5.35
N SER A 202 -19.44 9.79 6.20
CA SER A 202 -20.62 10.62 5.88
C SER A 202 -20.21 12.03 5.42
N GLU A 203 -19.21 12.62 6.07
CA GLU A 203 -18.73 13.97 5.77
C GLU A 203 -18.11 14.02 4.37
N VAL A 204 -17.27 13.04 4.02
CA VAL A 204 -16.67 12.93 2.68
C VAL A 204 -17.76 12.72 1.63
N GLN A 205 -18.78 11.90 1.91
CA GLN A 205 -19.91 11.70 1.00
C GLN A 205 -20.71 13.00 0.78
N THR A 206 -20.96 13.78 1.84
CA THR A 206 -21.61 15.09 1.75
C THR A 206 -20.80 16.08 0.92
N CYS A 207 -19.48 16.19 1.15
CA CYS A 207 -18.66 17.09 0.33
C CYS A 207 -18.68 16.68 -1.16
N ARG A 208 -18.61 15.37 -1.44
CA ARG A 208 -18.56 14.84 -2.80
C ARG A 208 -19.87 15.03 -3.56
N SER A 209 -21.01 15.26 -2.91
CA SER A 209 -22.28 15.51 -3.63
C SER A 209 -22.24 16.79 -4.48
N CYS A 210 -21.41 17.76 -4.11
CA CYS A 210 -21.23 19.02 -4.86
C CYS A 210 -19.84 19.12 -5.50
N HIS A 211 -18.80 18.65 -4.83
CA HIS A 211 -17.41 18.90 -5.23
C HIS A 211 -16.78 17.83 -6.14
N ASP A 212 -17.40 16.66 -6.28
CA ASP A 212 -16.88 15.58 -7.12
C ASP A 212 -17.56 15.53 -8.50
N LYS A 213 -17.13 14.58 -9.33
CA LYS A 213 -17.64 14.37 -10.68
C LYS A 213 -19.17 14.24 -10.70
N GLY A 214 -19.83 15.09 -11.48
CA GLY A 214 -21.29 15.17 -11.61
C GLY A 214 -21.96 16.09 -10.58
N GLY A 215 -21.20 16.68 -9.65
CA GLY A 215 -21.70 17.66 -8.69
C GLY A 215 -21.77 19.07 -9.27
N THR A 216 -22.48 19.97 -8.59
CA THR A 216 -22.68 21.36 -9.04
C THR A 216 -21.39 22.17 -9.16
N LEU A 217 -20.39 21.91 -8.30
CA LEU A 217 -19.12 22.64 -8.29
C LEU A 217 -18.01 21.90 -9.04
N GLU A 218 -17.95 20.56 -8.92
CA GLU A 218 -16.96 19.68 -9.58
C GLU A 218 -15.51 20.23 -9.55
N ASN A 219 -15.07 20.75 -8.40
CA ASN A 219 -13.76 21.41 -8.24
C ASN A 219 -12.80 20.65 -7.30
N SER A 220 -13.11 19.39 -6.97
CA SER A 220 -12.26 18.50 -6.18
C SER A 220 -12.10 17.15 -6.86
N ARG A 221 -11.03 16.44 -6.52
CA ARG A 221 -10.76 15.08 -6.98
C ARG A 221 -10.05 14.28 -5.90
N GLY A 222 -10.56 13.09 -5.60
CA GLY A 222 -9.93 12.16 -4.67
C GLY A 222 -10.92 11.48 -3.74
N LEU A 223 -10.44 10.45 -3.05
CA LEU A 223 -11.23 9.63 -2.12
C LEU A 223 -10.69 9.65 -0.69
N MET A 224 -9.63 10.44 -0.43
CA MET A 224 -9.06 10.57 0.91
C MET A 224 -10.05 11.28 1.85
N ASP A 225 -9.89 11.05 3.14
CA ASP A 225 -10.59 11.83 4.16
C ASP A 225 -10.34 13.35 3.95
N CYS A 226 -11.43 14.13 3.98
CA CYS A 226 -11.36 15.59 3.81
C CYS A 226 -10.95 16.28 5.11
N GLY A 227 -11.24 15.68 6.26
CA GLY A 227 -11.10 16.31 7.57
C GLY A 227 -9.68 16.51 8.05
N GLY A 228 -8.75 15.72 7.52
CA GLY A 228 -7.32 15.96 7.72
C GLY A 228 -6.83 17.34 7.28
N CYS A 229 -7.50 18.01 6.34
CA CYS A 229 -7.05 19.29 5.79
C CYS A 229 -8.12 20.41 5.85
N HIS A 230 -9.40 20.08 5.64
CA HIS A 230 -10.43 21.10 5.47
C HIS A 230 -11.18 21.45 6.77
N PHE A 231 -11.02 20.68 7.85
CA PHE A 231 -11.82 20.85 9.08
C PHE A 231 -10.98 21.22 10.32
N SER A 232 -9.67 21.52 10.16
CA SER A 232 -8.81 21.93 11.26
C SER A 232 -8.91 23.43 11.53
N SER A 233 -9.52 23.77 12.68
CA SER A 233 -9.56 25.09 13.33
C SER A 233 -10.21 26.24 12.54
N ALA A 234 -11.33 26.74 13.09
CA ALA A 234 -12.31 27.66 12.50
C ALA A 234 -13.27 26.97 11.53
N LYS A 235 -14.56 27.04 11.89
CA LYS A 235 -15.70 26.66 11.06
C LYS A 235 -15.48 27.19 9.65
N VAL A 236 -15.12 26.31 8.70
CA VAL A 236 -15.26 26.65 7.29
C VAL A 236 -16.75 26.93 7.14
N LYS A 237 -17.11 28.21 6.99
CA LYS A 237 -18.48 28.60 6.68
C LYS A 237 -18.71 28.12 5.25
N HIS A 238 -19.24 26.90 5.16
CA HIS A 238 -19.82 26.42 3.92
C HIS A 238 -21.10 27.25 3.69
N PRO A 239 -21.27 27.86 2.49
CA PRO A 239 -22.53 28.51 2.13
C PRO A 239 -23.69 27.51 2.11
#